data_AF-A0A350XPB8-F1
#
_entry.id   AF-A0A350XPB8-F1
#
_cell.length_a   1.000
_cell.length_b   1.000
_cell.length_c   1.000
_cell.angle_alpha   90.00
_cell.angle_beta   90.00
_cell.angle_gamma   90.00
#
_symmetry.space_group_name_H-M   'P 1'
#
loop_
_entity.id
_entity.type
_entity.pdbx_description
1 polymer ?
#
loop_
_entity_poly.entity_id
_entity_poly.type
_entity_poly.pdbx_seq_one_letter_code
_entity_poly.pdbx_strand_id
1 'polypeptide(L)'
;TEMYLSALRASDHLSDIEPREVLAAAEALGEMAGLAGKPGVALQAYDRAQGLTPAGSIDAVRLLRRKGALQRDQGDYASAVALMEEGLTALESDETAEATGERVELMLALVG
;
A
#
# COMPACT_ATOMS: atom_id res chain seq x y z
N THR A 1 -6.81 -14.98 -3.96
CA THR A 1 -5.56 -14.42 -4.52
C THR A 1 -5.38 -14.76 -5.99
N GLU A 2 -5.56 -16.02 -6.42
CA GLU A 2 -5.43 -16.41 -7.85
C GLU A 2 -6.29 -15.58 -8.82
N MET A 3 -7.54 -15.27 -8.45
CA MET A 3 -8.41 -14.41 -9.27
C MET A 3 -7.80 -13.03 -9.51
N TYR A 4 -7.27 -12.37 -8.47
CA TYR A 4 -6.65 -11.05 -8.61
C TYR A 4 -5.33 -11.10 -9.37
N LEU A 5 -4.52 -12.15 -9.18
CA LEU A 5 -3.31 -12.37 -9.98
C LEU A 5 -3.65 -12.50 -11.47
N SER A 6 -4.68 -13.29 -11.79
CA SER A 6 -5.16 -13.42 -13.16
C SER A 6 -5.68 -12.09 -13.72
N ALA A 7 -6.42 -11.32 -12.92
CA ALA A 7 -6.94 -10.02 -13.33
C ALA A 7 -5.80 -9.02 -13.62
N LEU A 8 -4.78 -8.96 -12.77
CA LEU A 8 -3.62 -8.08 -12.98
C LEU A 8 -2.81 -8.48 -14.22
N ARG A 9 -2.58 -9.78 -14.46
CA ARG A 9 -1.92 -10.24 -15.68
C ARG A 9 -2.72 -9.91 -16.94
N ALA A 10 -4.04 -10.07 -16.89
CA ALA A 10 -4.90 -9.69 -18.00
C ALA A 10 -4.81 -8.18 -18.26
N SER A 11 -4.70 -7.36 -17.20
CA SER A 11 -4.60 -5.91 -17.34
C SER A 11 -3.38 -5.43 -18.11
N ASP A 12 -2.26 -6.16 -18.06
CA ASP A 12 -1.05 -5.84 -18.84
C ASP A 12 -1.27 -5.94 -20.36
N HIS A 13 -2.35 -6.60 -20.80
CA HIS A 13 -2.68 -6.80 -22.20
C HIS A 13 -3.89 -5.98 -22.67
N LEU A 14 -4.46 -5.15 -21.80
CA LEU A 14 -5.66 -4.36 -22.08
C LEU A 14 -5.32 -2.87 -21.95
N SER A 15 -5.43 -2.13 -23.06
CA SER A 15 -5.15 -0.68 -23.08
C SER A 15 -6.26 0.18 -22.45
N ASP A 16 -7.45 -0.39 -22.29
CA ASP A 16 -8.67 0.36 -22.00
C ASP A 16 -9.13 0.23 -20.53
N ILE A 17 -8.32 -0.40 -19.66
CA ILE A 17 -8.63 -0.49 -18.24
C ILE A 17 -8.24 0.81 -17.54
N GLU A 18 -9.14 1.34 -16.71
CA GLU A 18 -8.83 2.50 -15.90
C GLU A 18 -7.74 2.17 -14.87
N PRO A 19 -6.68 3.01 -14.72
CA PRO A 19 -5.61 2.78 -13.74
C PRO A 19 -6.13 2.57 -12.30
N ARG A 20 -7.27 3.19 -11.97
CA ARG A 20 -7.92 3.05 -10.66
C ARG A 20 -8.43 1.64 -10.39
N GLU A 21 -8.91 0.92 -11.41
CA GLU A 21 -9.36 -0.47 -11.27
C GLU A 21 -8.17 -1.41 -11.05
N VAL A 22 -7.08 -1.19 -11.80
CA VAL A 22 -5.83 -1.94 -11.61
C VAL A 22 -5.24 -1.69 -10.22
N LEU A 23 -5.28 -0.44 -9.75
CA LEU A 23 -4.86 -0.06 -8.40
C LEU A 23 -5.67 -0.82 -7.33
N ALA A 24 -6.99 -0.78 -7.41
CA ALA A 24 -7.86 -1.46 -6.44
C ALA A 24 -7.63 -2.98 -6.41
N ALA A 25 -7.46 -3.60 -7.59
CA ALA A 25 -7.16 -5.02 -7.68
C ALA A 25 -5.78 -5.38 -7.10
N ALA A 26 -4.77 -4.52 -7.31
CA ALA A 26 -3.43 -4.69 -6.78
C ALA A 26 -3.41 -4.55 -5.25
N GLU A 27 -4.12 -3.56 -4.71
CA GLU A 27 -4.29 -3.39 -3.27
C GLU A 27 -4.95 -4.59 -2.60
N ALA A 28 -6.07 -5.06 -3.16
CA ALA A 28 -6.80 -6.21 -2.64
C ALA A 28 -5.96 -7.50 -2.70
N LEU A 29 -5.18 -7.68 -3.77
CA LEU A 29 -4.24 -8.79 -3.85
C LEU A 29 -3.17 -8.70 -2.76
N GLY A 30 -2.60 -7.51 -2.55
CA GLY A 30 -1.59 -7.27 -1.54
C GLY A 30 -2.06 -7.67 -0.15
N GLU A 31 -3.24 -7.19 0.24
CA GLU A 31 -3.83 -7.49 1.56
C GLU A 31 -4.11 -8.98 1.73
N MET A 32 -4.77 -9.60 0.74
CA MET A 32 -5.11 -11.02 0.81
C MET A 32 -3.86 -11.92 0.80
N ALA A 33 -2.80 -11.53 0.08
CA ALA A 33 -1.55 -12.24 0.06
C ALA A 33 -0.80 -12.12 1.39
N GLY A 34 -0.83 -10.94 2.03
CA GLY A 34 -0.28 -10.73 3.37
C GLY A 34 -0.96 -11.64 4.40
N LEU A 35 -2.29 -11.62 4.45
CA LEU A 35 -3.09 -12.48 5.33
C LEU A 35 -2.88 -13.98 5.07
N ALA A 36 -2.58 -14.36 3.83
CA ALA A 36 -2.28 -15.74 3.46
C ALA A 36 -0.83 -16.18 3.75
N GLY A 37 -0.02 -15.33 4.41
CA GLY A 37 1.39 -15.63 4.69
C GLY A 37 2.26 -15.68 3.43
N LYS A 38 1.89 -14.93 2.39
CA LYS A 38 2.62 -14.84 1.11
C LYS A 38 3.22 -13.44 0.93
N PRO A 39 4.19 -13.03 1.77
CA PRO A 39 4.66 -11.64 1.81
C PRO A 39 5.32 -11.17 0.51
N GLY A 40 6.02 -12.06 -0.21
CA GLY A 40 6.61 -11.70 -1.51
C GLY A 40 5.57 -11.35 -2.57
N VAL A 41 4.43 -12.04 -2.58
CA VAL A 41 3.31 -11.71 -3.49
C VAL A 41 2.65 -10.40 -3.05
N ALA A 42 2.51 -10.20 -1.73
CA ALA A 42 1.92 -8.99 -1.20
C ALA A 42 2.74 -7.73 -1.55
N LEU A 43 4.06 -7.79 -1.38
CA LEU A 43 4.97 -6.70 -1.75
C LEU A 43 4.89 -6.37 -3.24
N GLN A 44 4.95 -7.38 -4.12
CA GLN A 44 4.83 -7.16 -5.57
C GLN A 44 3.51 -6.49 -5.95
N ALA A 45 2.41 -6.88 -5.30
CA ALA A 45 1.10 -6.28 -5.53
C ALA A 45 1.06 -4.83 -5.06
N TYR A 46 1.61 -4.52 -3.88
CA TYR A 46 1.71 -3.14 -3.39
C TYR A 46 2.69 -2.28 -4.20
N ASP A 47 3.77 -2.83 -4.75
CA ASP A 47 4.68 -2.14 -5.66
C ASP A 47 3.96 -1.74 -6.95
N ARG A 48 3.14 -2.64 -7.49
CA ARG A 48 2.30 -2.34 -8.64
C ARG A 48 1.27 -1.25 -8.35
N ALA A 49 0.59 -1.34 -7.20
CA ALA A 49 -0.32 -0.29 -6.75
C ALA A 49 0.40 1.06 -6.65
N GLN A 50 1.57 1.09 -6.02
CA GLN A 50 2.36 2.31 -5.85
C GLN A 50 2.79 2.94 -7.19
N GLY A 51 3.10 2.13 -8.21
CA GLY A 51 3.43 2.65 -9.55
C GLY A 51 2.27 3.35 -10.27
N LEU A 52 1.03 3.14 -9.82
CA LEU A 52 -0.18 3.75 -10.37
C LEU A 52 -0.70 4.91 -9.53
N THR A 53 -0.18 5.07 -8.31
CA THR A 53 -0.65 6.06 -7.35
C THR A 53 0.22 7.31 -7.41
N PRO A 54 -0.36 8.52 -7.55
CA PRO A 54 0.41 9.75 -7.49
C PRO A 54 1.18 9.88 -6.17
N ALA A 55 2.47 10.18 -6.27
CA ALA A 55 3.31 10.40 -5.09
C ALA A 55 2.76 11.54 -4.22
N GLY A 56 2.84 11.39 -2.90
CA GLY A 56 2.33 12.37 -1.93
C GLY A 56 0.80 12.41 -1.79
N SER A 57 0.05 11.61 -2.56
CA SER A 57 -1.39 11.48 -2.35
C SER A 57 -1.70 10.66 -1.10
N ILE A 58 -2.92 10.83 -0.57
CA ILE A 58 -3.43 10.04 0.55
C ILE A 58 -3.35 8.52 0.25
N ASP A 59 -3.66 8.12 -0.98
CA ASP A 59 -3.60 6.72 -1.38
C ASP A 59 -2.16 6.18 -1.36
N ALA A 60 -1.16 7.01 -1.72
CA ALA A 60 0.25 6.63 -1.61
C ALA A 60 0.64 6.41 -0.15
N VAL A 61 0.15 7.26 0.76
CA VAL A 61 0.41 7.12 2.20
C VAL A 61 -0.25 5.88 2.79
N ARG A 62 -1.49 5.57 2.38
CA ARG A 62 -2.16 4.31 2.76
C ARG A 62 -1.38 3.08 2.30
N LEU A 63 -0.80 3.11 1.09
CA LEU A 63 0.04 2.04 0.59
C LEU A 63 1.32 1.87 1.42
N LEU A 64 1.99 2.97 1.79
CA LEU A 64 3.15 2.94 2.69
C LEU A 64 2.80 2.30 4.03
N ARG A 65 1.66 2.67 4.63
CA ARG A 65 1.17 2.08 5.88
C ARG A 65 0.90 0.58 5.76
N ARG A 66 0.26 0.13 4.67
CA ARG A 66 -0.01 -1.30 4.42
C ARG A 66 1.27 -2.10 4.23
N LYS A 67 2.24 -1.57 3.48
CA LYS A 67 3.57 -2.19 3.36
C LYS A 67 4.29 -2.24 4.70
N GLY A 68 4.22 -1.17 5.50
CA GLY A 68 4.81 -1.12 6.84
C GLY A 68 4.21 -2.18 7.77
N ALA A 69 2.88 -2.31 7.78
CA ALA A 69 2.20 -3.36 8.53
C ALA A 69 2.67 -4.76 8.10
N LEU A 70 2.80 -5.01 6.79
CA LEU A 70 3.29 -6.27 6.26
C LEU A 70 4.74 -6.59 6.67
N GLN A 71 5.61 -5.58 6.74
CA GLN A 71 6.99 -5.76 7.22
C GLN A 71 7.02 -6.07 8.72
N ARG A 72 6.20 -5.37 9.49
CA ARG A 72 6.04 -5.60 10.93
C ARG A 72 5.55 -7.03 11.22
N ASP A 73 4.57 -7.52 10.45
CA ASP A 73 4.05 -8.88 10.56
C ASP A 73 5.11 -9.96 10.22
N GLN A 74 6.14 -9.59 9.45
CA GLN A 74 7.31 -10.43 9.17
C GLN A 74 8.44 -10.27 10.20
N GLY A 75 8.28 -9.40 11.20
CA GLY A 75 9.29 -9.09 12.19
C GLY A 75 10.36 -8.09 11.73
N ASP A 76 10.24 -7.52 10.53
CA ASP A 76 11.11 -6.43 10.07
C ASP A 76 10.56 -5.08 10.51
N TYR A 77 10.71 -4.82 11.81
CA TYR A 77 10.29 -3.56 12.42
C TYR A 77 11.06 -2.35 11.90
N ALA A 78 12.31 -2.52 11.48
CA ALA A 78 13.13 -1.42 10.98
C ALA A 78 12.58 -0.90 9.65
N SER A 79 12.28 -1.79 8.71
CA SER A 79 11.64 -1.41 7.44
C SER A 79 10.22 -0.88 7.66
N ALA A 80 9.48 -1.44 8.62
CA ALA A 80 8.15 -0.96 8.97
C ALA A 80 8.16 0.50 9.45
N VAL A 81 9.07 0.84 10.37
CA VAL A 81 9.23 2.20 10.90
C VAL A 81 9.61 3.17 9.78
N ALA A 82 10.58 2.82 8.93
CA ALA A 82 11.00 3.67 7.83
C ALA A 82 9.85 4.01 6.87
N LEU A 83 8.99 3.04 6.56
CA LEU A 83 7.81 3.25 5.71
C LEU A 83 6.77 4.15 6.37
N MET A 84 6.60 4.05 7.70
CA MET A 84 5.67 4.90 8.44
C MET A 84 6.18 6.34 8.53
N GLU A 85 7.49 6.52 8.76
CA GLU A 85 8.14 7.84 8.75
C GLU A 85 8.04 8.50 7.36
N GLU A 86 8.27 7.76 6.28
CA GLU A 86 8.08 8.25 4.91
C GLU A 86 6.63 8.74 4.69
N GLY A 87 5.64 8.00 5.17
CA GLY A 87 4.24 8.41 5.12
C GLY A 87 3.95 9.68 5.91
N LEU A 88 4.57 9.85 7.08
CA LEU A 88 4.42 11.07 7.89
C LEU A 88 5.05 12.28 7.21
N THR A 89 6.24 12.13 6.62
CA THR A 89 6.89 13.19 5.83
C THR A 89 6.04 13.60 4.64
N ALA A 90 5.42 12.64 3.94
CA ALA A 90 4.54 12.94 2.81
C ALA A 90 3.31 13.78 3.19
N LEU A 91 2.86 13.72 4.45
CA LEU A 91 1.72 14.46 4.96
C LEU A 91 2.11 15.76 5.70
N GLU A 92 3.39 16.11 5.81
CA GLU A 92 3.84 17.20 6.69
C GLU A 92 3.14 18.54 6.42
N SER A 93 2.92 18.86 5.14
CA SER A 93 2.28 20.12 4.72
C SER A 93 0.77 20.03 4.43
N ASP A 94 0.15 18.84 4.53
CA ASP A 94 -1.25 18.64 4.16
C ASP A 94 -2.20 18.77 5.36
N GLU A 95 -2.78 19.96 5.57
CA GLU A 95 -3.65 20.22 6.72
C GLU A 95 -5.09 19.70 6.57
N THR A 96 -5.38 18.90 5.54
CA THR A 96 -6.73 18.36 5.35
C THR A 96 -7.13 17.40 6.49
N ALA A 97 -8.44 17.26 6.70
CA ALA A 97 -8.98 16.31 7.67
C ALA A 97 -8.58 14.86 7.31
N GLU A 98 -8.50 14.55 6.00
CA GLU A 98 -8.09 13.23 5.53
C GLU A 98 -6.62 12.94 5.83
N ALA A 99 -5.71 13.88 5.52
CA ALA A 99 -4.31 13.79 5.91
C ALA A 99 -4.12 13.68 7.42
N THR A 100 -4.93 14.40 8.19
CA THR A 100 -4.92 14.29 9.65
C THR A 100 -5.31 12.90 10.13
N GLY A 101 -6.34 12.30 9.55
CA GLY A 101 -6.72 10.92 9.84
C GLY A 101 -5.60 9.92 9.56
N GLU A 102 -4.97 10.01 8.39
CA GLU A 102 -3.86 9.09 8.05
C GLU A 102 -2.61 9.32 8.92
N ARG A 103 -2.28 10.55 9.32
CA ARG A 103 -1.20 10.77 10.30
C ARG A 103 -1.46 10.07 11.62
N VAL A 104 -2.69 10.10 12.11
CA VAL A 104 -3.05 9.41 13.36
C VAL A 104 -2.85 7.90 13.21
N GLU A 105 -3.30 7.31 12.10
CA GLU A 105 -3.10 5.88 11.82
C GLU A 105 -1.61 5.50 11.75
N LEU A 106 -0.78 6.32 11.11
CA LEU A 106 0.67 6.12 11.05
C LEU A 106 1.32 6.21 12.44
N MET A 107 0.96 7.21 13.23
CA MET A 107 1.47 7.36 14.60
C MET A 107 1.07 6.19 15.49
N LEU A 108 -0.17 5.70 15.37
CA LEU A 108 -0.64 4.50 16.08
C LEU A 108 0.17 3.27 15.68
N ALA A 109 0.49 3.13 14.39
CA ALA A 109 1.27 2.02 13.89
C ALA A 109 2.74 2.05 14.34
N LEU A 110 3.30 3.23 14.63
CA LEU A 110 4.66 3.40 15.17
C LEU A 110 4.78 3.04 16.66
N VAL A 111 3.70 3.18 17.43
CA VAL A 111 3.71 2.94 18.88
C VAL A 111 3.19 1.56 19.29
N GLY A 112 2.66 0.78 18.35
CA GLY A 112 2.03 -0.53 18.58
C GLY A 112 2.84 -1.72 18.09
#